data_AF-A0A132A0C3-F1
#
_entry.id   AF-A0A132A0C3-F1
#
_cell.length_a   1.000
_cell.length_b   1.000
_cell.length_c   1.000
_cell.angle_alpha   90.00
_cell.angle_beta   90.00
_cell.angle_gamma   90.00
#
_symmetry.space_group_name_H-M   'P 1'
#
loop_
_entity.id
_entity.type
_entity.pdbx_description
1 polymer ?
#
loop_
_entity_poly.entity_id
_entity_poly.type
_entity_poly.pdbx_seq_one_letter_code
_entity_poly.pdbx_strand_id
1 'polypeptide(L)'
;MSSKLIVFYSCFVFFFSLDLTVVEQRFVIEVYDEFVPSGSTAILRCHIPAFMRDLLDIVAWLEGSTNYILPDDSHHYSERSDLHKYHLLPSGELLINKIDSNDALKNFRCQVKHRITQEKILSSNSGRVFVSDLWRQKLIQIFSHPTNLN
;
A
#
# COMPACT_ATOMS: atom_id res chain seq x y z
N MET A 1 -74.04 -23.65 -15.50
CA MET A 1 -74.00 -22.20 -15.79
C MET A 1 -73.31 -21.51 -14.63
N SER A 2 -72.45 -20.54 -14.94
CA SER A 2 -71.66 -19.70 -14.02
C SER A 2 -70.22 -20.19 -13.70
N SER A 3 -69.30 -19.24 -13.92
CA SER A 3 -68.05 -19.02 -13.20
C SER A 3 -66.78 -19.78 -13.60
N LYS A 4 -65.92 -19.13 -14.39
CA LYS A 4 -64.51 -18.82 -14.06
C LYS A 4 -63.88 -17.99 -15.18
N LEU A 5 -63.32 -16.84 -14.81
CA LEU A 5 -62.57 -15.95 -15.68
C LEU A 5 -61.27 -16.67 -16.09
N ILE A 6 -61.19 -17.10 -17.33
CA ILE A 6 -59.96 -17.57 -17.99
C ILE A 6 -59.67 -16.57 -19.09
N VAL A 7 -58.58 -15.82 -18.95
CA VAL A 7 -57.64 -15.69 -20.07
C VAL A 7 -56.24 -15.83 -19.49
N PHE A 8 -55.79 -17.09 -19.44
CA PHE A 8 -54.39 -17.46 -19.41
C PHE A 8 -53.77 -17.05 -20.76
N TYR A 9 -53.40 -15.78 -20.91
CA TYR A 9 -52.37 -15.39 -21.87
C TYR A 9 -51.26 -14.64 -21.13
N SER A 10 -50.50 -15.47 -20.43
CA SER A 10 -49.06 -15.42 -20.23
C SER A 10 -48.46 -14.33 -19.34
N CYS A 11 -48.15 -14.79 -18.13
CA CYS A 11 -47.24 -14.34 -17.07
C CYS A 11 -45.82 -13.86 -17.51
N PHE A 12 -45.63 -13.24 -18.67
CA PHE A 12 -44.29 -13.08 -19.29
C PHE A 12 -43.78 -11.65 -19.49
N VAL A 13 -44.53 -10.58 -19.16
CA VAL A 13 -44.11 -9.21 -19.58
C VAL A 13 -44.28 -8.08 -18.57
N PHE A 14 -44.42 -8.37 -17.28
CA PHE A 14 -44.32 -7.34 -16.22
C PHE A 14 -43.36 -7.78 -15.09
N PHE A 15 -42.28 -8.45 -15.49
CA PHE A 15 -41.11 -8.78 -14.65
C PHE A 15 -39.84 -7.98 -15.06
N PHE A 16 -39.97 -7.01 -15.97
CA PHE A 16 -38.92 -6.05 -16.37
C PHE A 16 -39.23 -4.72 -15.66
N SER A 17 -38.40 -4.14 -14.78
CA SER A 17 -36.95 -4.09 -14.76
C SER A 17 -36.42 -4.15 -13.32
N LEU A 18 -35.65 -5.19 -13.01
CA LEU A 18 -34.56 -5.07 -12.04
C LEU A 18 -33.39 -4.47 -12.83
N ASP A 19 -33.24 -3.14 -12.79
CA ASP A 19 -32.01 -2.49 -13.24
C ASP A 19 -30.89 -2.88 -12.26
N LEU A 20 -30.25 -4.03 -12.51
CA LEU A 20 -28.96 -4.37 -11.92
C LEU A 20 -27.89 -3.53 -12.63
N THR A 21 -27.77 -2.27 -12.22
CA THR A 21 -26.66 -1.41 -12.65
C THR A 21 -25.36 -1.93 -12.02
N VAL A 22 -24.53 -2.59 -12.82
CA VAL A 22 -23.17 -3.00 -12.41
C VAL A 22 -22.29 -1.75 -12.37
N VAL A 23 -21.80 -1.37 -11.19
CA VAL A 23 -20.87 -0.25 -11.03
C VAL A 23 -19.45 -0.76 -11.19
N GLU A 24 -18.79 -0.41 -12.31
CA GLU A 24 -17.36 -0.63 -12.49
C GLU A 24 -16.58 0.43 -11.70
N GLN A 25 -16.08 0.08 -10.51
CA GLN A 25 -15.28 0.98 -9.69
C GLN A 25 -13.79 0.79 -10.02
N ARG A 26 -13.15 1.83 -10.56
CA ARG A 26 -11.70 1.87 -10.72
C ARG A 26 -11.04 2.03 -9.34
N PHE A 27 -9.93 1.34 -9.12
CA PHE A 27 -9.13 1.47 -7.90
C PHE A 27 -7.72 1.95 -8.23
N VAL A 28 -7.14 2.68 -7.30
CA VAL A 28 -5.76 3.18 -7.34
C VAL A 28 -5.10 2.75 -6.03
N ILE A 29 -3.84 2.38 -6.12
CA ILE A 29 -3.04 1.91 -4.98
C ILE A 29 -1.91 2.90 -4.78
N GLU A 30 -1.74 3.34 -3.54
CA GLU A 30 -0.76 4.36 -3.20
C GLU A 30 0.15 3.91 -2.05
N VAL A 31 1.31 4.53 -1.96
CA VAL A 31 2.22 4.44 -0.82
C VAL A 31 2.51 5.87 -0.37
N TYR A 32 2.38 6.15 0.92
CA TYR A 32 2.70 7.46 1.47
C TYR A 32 4.12 7.52 2.02
N ASP A 33 4.63 8.74 2.11
CA ASP A 33 5.95 9.01 2.68
C ASP A 33 5.90 8.87 4.21
N GLU A 34 6.95 8.30 4.79
CA GLU A 34 7.09 8.11 6.23
C GLU A 34 8.23 8.97 6.78
N PHE A 35 8.07 9.51 7.99
CA PHE A 35 9.03 10.40 8.63
C PHE A 35 9.50 9.80 9.93
N VAL A 36 10.78 9.42 9.99
CA VAL A 36 11.31 8.68 11.14
C VAL A 36 12.66 9.22 11.61
N PRO A 37 13.01 9.09 12.89
CA PRO A 37 14.37 9.38 13.38
C PRO A 37 15.42 8.47 12.72
N SER A 38 16.67 8.95 12.64
CA SER A 38 17.80 8.13 12.20
C SER A 38 18.01 6.96 13.18
N GLY A 39 18.39 5.80 12.66
CA GLY A 39 18.59 4.57 13.43
C GLY A 39 17.32 3.86 13.88
N SER A 40 16.14 4.43 13.65
CA SER A 40 14.85 3.79 13.92
C SER A 40 14.42 2.85 12.79
N THR A 41 13.29 2.15 12.99
CA THR A 41 12.67 1.31 11.97
C THR A 41 11.48 2.04 11.35
N ALA A 42 11.43 2.15 10.02
CA ALA A 42 10.28 2.67 9.29
C ALA A 42 9.33 1.53 8.89
N ILE A 43 8.04 1.86 8.73
CA ILE A 43 7.00 0.95 8.25
C ILE A 43 6.29 1.62 7.08
N LEU A 44 6.49 1.12 5.87
CA LEU A 44 5.74 1.57 4.69
C LEU A 44 4.49 0.71 4.48
N ARG A 45 3.39 1.36 4.09
CA ARG A 45 2.08 0.72 3.90
C ARG A 45 1.57 0.92 2.48
N CYS A 46 0.93 -0.12 1.96
CA CYS A 46 0.20 -0.08 0.70
C CYS A 46 -1.25 0.33 0.99
N HIS A 47 -1.67 1.48 0.48
CA HIS A 47 -3.02 2.01 0.68
C HIS A 47 -3.97 1.41 -0.35
N ILE A 48 -4.62 0.31 0.05
CA ILE A 48 -5.62 -0.39 -0.76
C ILE A 48 -7.03 0.12 -0.39
N PRO A 49 -7.83 0.56 -1.38
CA PRO A 49 -9.22 0.94 -1.16
C PRO A 49 -10.02 -0.19 -0.50
N ALA A 50 -10.90 0.15 0.45
CA ALA A 50 -11.58 -0.83 1.30
C ALA A 50 -12.30 -1.95 0.51
N PHE A 51 -12.97 -1.60 -0.60
CA PHE A 51 -13.71 -2.55 -1.43
C PHE A 51 -12.83 -3.57 -2.18
N MET A 52 -11.51 -3.34 -2.27
CA MET A 52 -10.56 -4.25 -2.93
C MET A 52 -9.72 -5.07 -1.95
N ARG A 53 -9.82 -4.83 -0.63
CA ARG A 53 -8.92 -5.44 0.36
C ARG A 53 -8.96 -6.97 0.39
N ASP A 54 -10.12 -7.56 0.14
CA ASP A 54 -10.29 -9.02 0.16
C ASP A 54 -9.88 -9.69 -1.16
N LEU A 55 -9.70 -8.90 -2.22
CA LEU A 55 -9.39 -9.34 -3.58
C LEU A 55 -7.92 -9.13 -3.97
N LEU A 56 -7.16 -8.39 -3.19
CA LEU A 56 -5.77 -8.03 -3.47
C LEU A 56 -4.85 -8.50 -2.35
N ASP A 57 -3.82 -9.27 -2.70
CA ASP A 57 -2.74 -9.64 -1.78
C ASP A 57 -1.51 -8.77 -2.07
N ILE A 58 -0.86 -8.23 -1.04
CA ILE A 58 0.44 -7.57 -1.20
C ILE A 58 1.50 -8.66 -1.28
N VAL A 59 2.18 -8.78 -2.44
CA VAL A 59 3.07 -9.92 -2.73
C VAL A 59 4.54 -9.54 -2.80
N ALA A 60 4.85 -8.26 -2.97
CA ALA A 60 6.23 -7.77 -3.02
C ALA A 60 6.27 -6.26 -2.80
N TRP A 61 7.48 -5.77 -2.54
CA TRP A 61 7.83 -4.36 -2.68
C TRP A 61 8.93 -4.19 -3.73
N LEU A 62 8.93 -3.06 -4.43
CA LEU A 62 9.92 -2.69 -5.43
C LEU A 62 10.70 -1.48 -4.92
N GLU A 63 11.98 -1.67 -4.66
CA GLU A 63 12.93 -0.61 -4.38
C GLU A 63 13.49 -0.07 -5.71
N GLY A 64 13.32 1.24 -5.92
CA GLY A 64 13.71 1.90 -7.16
C GLY A 64 12.89 1.38 -8.35
N SER A 65 13.55 0.71 -9.28
CA SER A 65 12.94 0.22 -10.53
C SER A 65 13.10 -1.28 -10.75
N THR A 66 14.06 -1.95 -10.12
CA THR A 66 14.42 -3.33 -10.44
C THR A 66 14.54 -4.26 -9.24
N ASN A 67 14.71 -3.72 -8.03
CA ASN A 67 15.00 -4.55 -6.86
C ASN A 67 13.72 -4.96 -6.14
N TYR A 68 13.31 -6.22 -6.30
CA TYR A 68 12.14 -6.76 -5.64
C TYR A 68 12.50 -7.30 -4.24
N ILE A 69 11.73 -6.85 -3.26
CA ILE A 69 11.75 -7.33 -1.88
C ILE A 69 10.54 -8.26 -1.73
N LEU A 70 10.79 -9.51 -1.41
CA LEU A 70 9.80 -10.58 -1.33
C LEU A 70 9.64 -11.04 0.13
N PRO A 71 8.58 -11.79 0.47
CA PRO A 71 8.43 -12.35 1.81
C PRO A 71 9.54 -13.38 2.11
N ASP A 72 9.91 -13.51 3.39
CA ASP A 72 11.06 -14.33 3.84
C ASP A 72 10.94 -15.84 3.49
N ASP A 73 9.72 -16.33 3.22
CA ASP A 73 9.47 -17.71 2.78
C ASP A 73 9.89 -17.97 1.32
N SER A 74 10.09 -16.91 0.54
CA SER A 74 10.56 -16.99 -0.82
C SER A 74 12.08 -17.05 -0.83
N HIS A 75 12.64 -18.18 -1.27
CA HIS A 75 14.07 -18.46 -1.33
C HIS A 75 14.82 -17.60 -2.37
N HIS A 76 14.76 -16.27 -2.29
CA HIS A 76 15.56 -15.36 -3.07
C HIS A 76 16.66 -14.73 -2.20
N TYR A 77 17.79 -15.40 -2.13
CA TYR A 77 19.01 -14.84 -1.53
C TYR A 77 19.51 -13.70 -2.42
N SER A 78 19.27 -12.45 -2.00
CA SER A 78 20.07 -11.33 -2.49
C SER A 78 21.44 -11.44 -1.84
N GLU A 79 22.52 -11.59 -2.62
CA GLU A 79 23.92 -11.62 -2.16
C GLU A 79 24.41 -10.27 -1.59
N ARG A 80 23.51 -9.46 -1.01
CA ARG A 80 23.82 -8.15 -0.44
C ARG A 80 23.77 -8.16 1.08
N SER A 81 24.70 -7.40 1.67
CA SER A 81 24.79 -7.06 3.10
C SER A 81 23.51 -6.50 3.72
N ASP A 82 22.53 -6.12 2.89
CA ASP A 82 21.25 -5.52 3.29
C ASP A 82 20.16 -6.57 3.61
N LEU A 83 20.47 -7.87 3.60
CA LEU A 83 19.50 -8.97 3.80
C LEU A 83 18.65 -8.83 5.07
N HIS A 84 19.18 -8.22 6.13
CA HIS A 84 18.45 -8.00 7.40
C HIS A 84 17.89 -6.57 7.54
N LYS A 85 18.01 -5.76 6.49
CA LYS A 85 17.55 -4.37 6.51
C LYS A 85 16.06 -4.29 6.19
N TYR A 86 15.61 -5.10 5.23
CA TYR A 86 14.23 -5.12 4.77
C TYR A 86 13.51 -6.36 5.27
N HIS A 87 12.33 -6.21 5.84
CA HIS A 87 11.46 -7.33 6.19
C HIS A 87 10.04 -7.06 5.71
N LEU A 88 9.46 -8.02 4.99
CA LEU A 88 8.06 -7.93 4.59
C LEU A 88 7.20 -8.66 5.61
N LEU A 89 6.26 -7.94 6.21
CA LEU A 89 5.32 -8.51 7.18
C LEU A 89 4.30 -9.41 6.47
N PRO A 90 3.75 -10.43 7.15
CA PRO A 90 2.67 -11.26 6.58
C PRO A 90 1.41 -10.45 6.18
N SER A 91 1.21 -9.29 6.80
CA SER A 91 0.15 -8.33 6.47
C SER A 91 0.49 -7.42 5.27
N GLY A 92 1.72 -7.48 4.75
CA GLY A 92 2.16 -6.81 3.53
C GLY A 92 2.90 -5.49 3.74
N GLU A 93 3.07 -5.01 4.96
CA GLU A 93 3.88 -3.82 5.24
C GLU A 93 5.38 -4.11 5.11
N LEU A 94 6.12 -3.13 4.61
CA LEU A 94 7.58 -3.20 4.50
C LEU A 94 8.22 -2.53 5.71
N LEU A 95 8.92 -3.31 6.52
CA LEU A 95 9.82 -2.84 7.57
C LEU A 95 11.19 -2.52 6.99
N ILE A 96 11.71 -1.35 7.32
CA ILE A 96 13.08 -0.94 6.98
C ILE A 96 13.81 -0.61 8.29
N ASN A 97 14.73 -1.48 8.67
CA ASN A 97 15.47 -1.39 9.92
C ASN A 97 16.67 -0.45 9.80
N LYS A 98 17.03 0.18 10.93
CA LYS A 98 18.23 1.04 11.07
C LYS A 98 18.31 2.07 9.94
N ILE A 99 17.28 2.89 9.84
CA ILE A 99 17.17 3.94 8.81
C ILE A 99 18.38 4.85 8.85
N ASP A 100 18.98 5.09 7.69
CA ASP A 100 20.10 5.99 7.50
C ASP A 100 19.86 6.97 6.33
N SER A 101 20.84 7.84 6.07
CA SER A 101 20.76 8.83 4.99
C SER A 101 20.71 8.21 3.59
N ASN A 102 21.20 6.97 3.40
CA ASN A 102 21.13 6.31 2.10
C ASN A 102 19.71 5.83 1.80
N ASP A 103 18.94 5.47 2.83
CA ASP A 103 17.55 5.04 2.66
C ASP A 103 16.64 6.20 2.24
N ALA A 104 16.99 7.43 2.61
CA ALA A 104 16.26 8.62 2.20
C ALA A 104 16.31 8.91 0.69
N LEU A 105 17.25 8.28 -0.03
CA LEU A 105 17.38 8.39 -1.48
C LEU A 105 16.56 7.33 -2.24
N LYS A 106 16.04 6.33 -1.52
CA LYS A 106 15.30 5.20 -2.10
C LYS A 106 13.83 5.50 -2.21
N ASN A 107 13.22 4.98 -3.28
CA ASN A 107 11.78 5.04 -3.52
C ASN A 107 11.23 3.62 -3.48
N PHE A 108 10.04 3.46 -2.91
CA PHE A 108 9.42 2.15 -2.73
C PHE A 108 8.02 2.12 -3.34
N ARG A 109 7.71 1.06 -4.08
CA ARG A 109 6.36 0.77 -4.59
C ARG A 109 5.89 -0.57 -4.05
N CYS A 110 4.64 -0.68 -3.63
CA CYS A 110 4.08 -1.99 -3.33
C CYS A 110 3.60 -2.66 -4.63
N GLN A 111 3.75 -3.98 -4.71
CA GLN A 111 3.16 -4.82 -5.74
C GLN A 111 2.04 -5.64 -5.11
N VAL A 112 0.84 -5.48 -5.63
CA VAL A 112 -0.30 -6.32 -5.28
C VAL A 112 -0.57 -7.36 -6.35
N LYS A 113 -1.23 -8.44 -5.97
CA LYS A 113 -1.72 -9.47 -6.86
C LYS A 113 -3.21 -9.66 -6.65
N HIS A 114 -3.97 -9.62 -7.74
CA HIS A 114 -5.39 -9.87 -7.69
C HIS A 114 -5.69 -11.36 -7.57
N ARG A 115 -6.53 -11.76 -6.60
CA ARG A 115 -6.77 -13.17 -6.25
C ARG A 115 -7.49 -13.95 -7.34
N ILE A 116 -8.37 -13.30 -8.08
CA ILE A 116 -9.16 -13.95 -9.15
C ILE A 116 -8.37 -13.93 -10.47
N THR A 117 -8.07 -12.74 -11.01
CA THR A 117 -7.38 -12.57 -12.29
C THR A 117 -5.90 -12.94 -12.26
N GLN A 118 -5.29 -13.07 -11.06
CA GLN A 118 -3.86 -13.32 -10.86
C GLN A 118 -2.93 -12.21 -11.39
N GLU A 119 -3.49 -11.08 -11.81
CA GLU A 119 -2.77 -9.93 -12.32
C GLU A 119 -1.95 -9.25 -11.22
N LYS A 120 -0.73 -8.83 -11.55
CA LYS A 120 0.16 -8.09 -10.65
C LYS A 120 0.20 -6.62 -11.02
N ILE A 121 -0.07 -5.75 -10.05
CA ILE A 121 -0.18 -4.31 -10.24
C ILE A 121 0.74 -3.61 -9.24
N LEU A 122 1.48 -2.60 -9.72
CA LEU A 122 2.29 -1.74 -8.86
C LEU A 122 1.47 -0.54 -8.38
N SER A 123 1.79 -0.02 -7.20
CA SER A 123 1.28 1.27 -6.74
C SER A 123 1.53 2.35 -7.78
N SER A 124 0.57 3.25 -7.92
CA SER A 124 0.61 4.33 -8.91
C SER A 124 1.70 5.35 -8.59
N ASN A 125 1.91 5.63 -7.30
CA ASN A 125 3.02 6.43 -6.81
C ASN A 125 4.08 5.54 -6.10
N SER A 126 5.19 6.17 -5.69
CA SER A 126 6.20 5.57 -4.83
C SER A 126 6.31 6.37 -3.53
N GLY A 127 6.43 5.69 -2.40
CA GLY A 127 6.70 6.32 -1.11
C GLY A 127 8.19 6.34 -0.79
N ARG A 128 8.58 7.24 0.11
CA ARG A 128 9.94 7.42 0.62
C ARG A 128 9.97 7.48 2.14
N VAL A 129 11.16 7.29 2.69
CA VAL A 129 11.42 7.52 4.12
C VAL A 129 12.25 8.78 4.29
N PHE A 130 11.82 9.70 5.14
CA PHE A 130 12.54 10.92 5.47
C PHE A 130 13.10 10.86 6.89
N VAL A 131 14.37 11.24 7.03
CA VAL A 131 15.06 11.29 8.33
C VAL A 131 14.72 12.60 9.05
N SER A 132 13.92 12.51 10.10
CA SER A 132 13.34 13.66 10.82
C SER A 132 14.31 14.37 11.78
N ASP A 133 15.41 13.73 12.20
CA ASP A 133 16.31 14.29 13.23
C ASP A 133 17.13 15.51 12.77
N LEU A 134 17.06 15.86 11.48
CA LEU A 134 17.62 17.10 10.95
C LEU A 134 17.00 18.37 11.56
N TRP A 135 15.83 18.26 12.22
CA TRP A 135 15.19 19.39 12.94
C TRP A 135 15.61 19.48 14.42
N ARG A 136 15.99 18.36 15.04
CA ARG A 136 16.31 18.31 16.48
C ARG A 136 17.59 19.10 16.79
N GLN A 137 18.60 18.99 15.93
CA GLN A 137 19.87 19.71 16.08
C GLN A 137 19.71 21.22 15.84
N LYS A 138 18.86 21.63 14.90
CA LYS A 138 18.61 23.05 14.61
C LYS A 138 17.88 23.76 15.75
N LEU A 139 16.99 23.05 16.46
CA LEU A 139 16.32 23.59 17.65
C LEU A 139 17.28 23.74 18.83
N ILE A 140 18.14 22.75 19.10
CA ILE A 140 19.11 22.81 20.19
C ILE A 140 20.07 24.01 20.02
N GLN A 141 20.49 24.31 18.78
CA GLN A 141 21.36 25.46 18.51
C GLN A 141 20.67 26.83 18.68
N ILE A 142 19.36 26.92 18.49
CA ILE A 142 18.59 28.17 18.73
C ILE A 142 18.52 28.46 20.23
N PHE A 143 18.34 27.43 21.06
CA PHE A 143 18.27 27.58 22.51
C PHE A 143 19.64 27.67 23.20
N SER A 144 20.75 27.42 22.48
CA SER A 144 22.09 27.48 23.03
C SER A 144 22.82 28.81 22.79
N HIS A 145 22.15 29.85 22.26
CA HIS A 145 22.76 31.18 22.19
C HIS A 145 22.70 31.82 23.58
N PRO A 146 23.83 31.97 24.31
CA PRO A 146 23.82 32.70 25.55
C PRO A 146 23.51 34.17 25.23
N THR A 147 22.39 34.69 25.74
CA THR A 147 22.19 36.13 25.83
C THR A 147 23.25 36.67 26.78
N ASN A 148 24.38 37.10 26.23
CA ASN A 148 25.35 37.93 26.93
C ASN A 148 24.67 39.29 27.18
N LEU A 149 24.01 39.42 28.32
CA LEU A 149 23.63 40.69 28.91
C LEU A 149 24.81 41.16 29.75
N ASN A 150 25.68 41.96 29.13
CA ASN A 150 26.64 42.85 29.79
C ASN A 150 26.29 44.28 29.39
#